data_AF-A0A6N7YTL8-F1
#
_entry.id   AF-A0A6N7YTL8-F1
#
_cell.length_a   1.000
_cell.length_b   1.000
_cell.length_c   1.000
_cell.angle_alpha   90.00
_cell.angle_beta   90.00
_cell.angle_gamma   90.00
#
_symmetry.space_group_name_H-M   'P 1'
#
loop_
_entity.id
_entity.type
_entity.pdbx_description
1 polymer ?
#
loop_
_entity_poly.entity_id
_entity_poly.type
_entity_poly.pdbx_seq_one_letter_code
_entity_poly.pdbx_strand_id
1 'polypeptide(L)'
;MAQRAAGAPLGRRHRLPHRTAPTARAGRLGDRAAAGRRRRARARGTPDQLARPSRPARPRGDEAIALVEHLETYATNGLAQLGFAPLDGSVRAIGDRQITCMVTENLPVPARGVSRSEYEPLERQGAALTKLIALLGMGVMSRFPDRQKFMCFDEARLLLDDPAGRRMIDSAQRLGRSKQVVPVIATQYAADVGLERGSVGALFGAVWAFRAVDEADARQQCELLGIDPEPDTLQTQVGLDDGQATVRDHRGQIETIQVTLPASFRRRVETNPLKRAAQRQAVATDAR
;
A
#
# COMPACT_ATOMS: atom_id res chain seq x y z
N MET A 1 -17.81 -68.61 -1.02
CA MET A 1 -16.74 -69.57 -0.69
C MET A 1 -15.71 -68.86 0.17
N ALA A 2 -15.80 -69.02 1.50
CA ALA A 2 -14.96 -69.89 2.35
C ALA A 2 -13.82 -69.06 2.99
N GLN A 3 -13.96 -68.68 4.28
CA GLN A 3 -13.28 -69.26 5.47
C GLN A 3 -11.81 -68.80 5.59
N ARG A 4 -11.19 -68.37 6.71
CA ARG A 4 -11.30 -68.57 8.18
C ARG A 4 -10.45 -67.43 8.83
N ALA A 5 -10.86 -66.75 9.90
CA ALA A 5 -10.72 -67.04 11.34
C ALA A 5 -9.29 -66.92 11.97
N ALA A 6 -9.15 -65.89 12.82
CA ALA A 6 -8.53 -65.81 14.16
C ALA A 6 -7.02 -66.05 14.41
N GLY A 7 -6.41 -65.11 15.17
CA GLY A 7 -5.18 -65.35 15.97
C GLY A 7 -4.37 -64.09 16.31
N ALA A 8 -4.57 -63.51 17.50
CA ALA A 8 -3.60 -62.65 18.21
C ALA A 8 -2.85 -63.51 19.27
N PRO A 9 -1.82 -63.05 20.05
CA PRO A 9 -1.22 -61.71 20.19
C PRO A 9 0.33 -61.69 20.40
N LEU A 10 0.85 -60.52 20.83
CA LEU A 10 2.10 -60.23 21.58
C LEU A 10 3.43 -60.07 20.81
N GLY A 11 4.04 -58.88 20.95
CA GLY A 11 5.50 -58.73 20.85
C GLY A 11 6.03 -57.35 20.50
N ARG A 12 6.50 -56.61 21.51
CA ARG A 12 7.50 -55.52 21.48
C ARG A 12 7.06 -54.12 21.02
N ARG A 13 6.61 -53.33 22.00
CA ARG A 13 6.68 -51.86 21.98
C ARG A 13 8.09 -51.40 22.35
N HIS A 14 8.77 -50.72 21.44
CA HIS A 14 9.97 -49.94 21.76
C HIS A 14 9.58 -48.60 22.40
N ARG A 15 10.08 -48.39 23.62
CA ARG A 15 10.02 -47.10 24.35
C ARG A 15 11.09 -46.15 23.80
N LEU A 16 10.73 -44.88 23.63
CA LEU A 16 11.64 -43.74 23.59
C LEU A 16 11.30 -42.79 24.75
N PRO A 17 12.29 -42.08 25.33
CA PRO A 17 12.24 -41.62 26.71
C PRO A 17 11.52 -40.27 26.91
N HIS A 18 10.77 -40.20 28.02
CA HIS A 18 10.21 -38.99 28.62
C HIS A 18 11.32 -38.08 29.14
N ARG A 19 11.32 -36.82 28.71
CA ARG A 19 12.13 -35.75 29.29
C ARG A 19 11.25 -34.97 30.27
N THR A 20 11.66 -34.98 31.54
CA THR A 20 10.96 -34.41 32.70
C THR A 20 11.14 -32.89 32.79
N ALA A 21 10.06 -32.20 33.14
CA ALA A 21 10.03 -30.77 33.44
C ALA A 21 10.52 -30.52 34.89
N PRO A 22 11.28 -29.44 35.16
CA PRO A 22 11.63 -29.07 36.52
C PRO A 22 10.54 -28.20 37.18
N THR A 23 9.96 -28.72 38.24
CA THR A 23 9.15 -28.00 39.24
C THR A 23 10.04 -27.14 40.15
N ALA A 24 9.82 -25.84 40.16
CA ALA A 24 10.48 -24.91 41.07
C ALA A 24 9.93 -25.04 42.50
N ARG A 25 10.85 -25.23 43.46
CA ARG A 25 10.60 -25.48 44.87
C ARG A 25 10.62 -24.16 45.63
N ALA A 26 9.59 -23.93 46.45
CA ALA A 26 9.52 -22.83 47.40
C ALA A 26 10.63 -22.95 48.46
N GLY A 27 11.43 -21.89 48.63
CA GLY A 27 12.46 -21.76 49.66
C GLY A 27 12.31 -20.44 50.39
N ARG A 28 11.99 -20.52 51.69
CA ARG A 28 11.97 -19.42 52.65
C ARG A 28 13.39 -18.90 52.90
N LEU A 29 13.59 -17.60 52.83
CA LEU A 29 14.68 -16.82 53.40
C LEU A 29 13.99 -15.56 53.95
N GLY A 30 13.99 -15.23 55.24
CA GLY A 30 15.08 -15.32 56.20
C GLY A 30 15.45 -13.89 56.55
N ASP A 31 14.86 -13.38 57.64
CA ASP A 31 15.17 -12.07 58.24
C ASP A 31 16.67 -11.81 58.35
N ARG A 32 17.10 -10.60 57.97
CA ARG A 32 18.14 -9.84 58.66
C ARG A 32 18.18 -8.41 58.14
N ALA A 33 17.43 -7.56 58.84
CA ALA A 33 17.66 -6.13 58.87
C ALA A 33 19.01 -5.86 59.56
N ALA A 34 19.93 -5.18 58.87
CA ALA A 34 21.08 -4.54 59.49
C ALA A 34 21.27 -3.15 58.86
N ALA A 35 21.28 -2.17 59.74
CA ALA A 35 21.30 -0.74 59.46
C ALA A 35 22.62 -0.27 58.84
N GLY A 36 22.53 0.68 57.91
CA GLY A 36 23.67 1.40 57.35
C GLY A 36 23.24 2.73 56.76
N ARG A 37 23.20 3.77 57.59
CA ARG A 37 22.95 5.16 57.18
C ARG A 37 24.03 5.62 56.19
N ARG A 38 23.67 6.33 55.13
CA ARG A 38 24.32 7.60 54.70
C ARG A 38 23.60 8.29 53.54
N ARG A 39 23.16 9.52 53.85
CA ARG A 39 23.04 10.74 53.01
C ARG A 39 22.18 10.69 51.74
N ARG A 40 20.92 11.14 51.90
CA ARG A 40 20.11 11.71 50.81
C ARG A 40 20.68 13.07 50.40
N ALA A 41 21.23 13.18 49.19
CA ALA A 41 21.33 14.45 48.48
C ALA A 41 19.97 14.75 47.85
N ARG A 42 19.36 15.89 48.23
CA ARG A 42 18.16 16.43 47.60
C ARG A 42 18.52 16.97 46.22
N ALA A 43 18.18 16.24 45.16
CA ALA A 43 17.97 16.85 43.85
C ALA A 43 16.51 17.34 43.81
N ARG A 44 16.32 18.66 43.95
CA ARG A 44 15.05 19.33 43.65
C ARG A 44 14.93 19.42 42.12
N GLY A 45 14.20 18.50 41.51
CA GLY A 45 13.67 18.65 40.15
C GLY A 45 12.15 18.63 40.24
N THR A 46 11.52 19.77 39.99
CA THR A 46 10.06 19.94 39.93
C THR A 46 9.48 19.08 38.79
N PRO A 47 8.40 18.32 39.01
CA PRO A 47 7.66 17.67 37.95
C PRO A 47 6.61 18.65 37.43
N ASP A 48 7.03 19.59 36.59
CA ASP A 48 6.09 20.39 35.80
C ASP A 48 6.77 20.75 34.48
N GLN A 49 5.98 20.79 33.40
CA GLN A 49 6.38 20.96 31.98
C GLN A 49 6.58 19.66 31.16
N LEU A 50 5.55 18.80 31.11
CA LEU A 50 5.11 18.37 29.79
C LEU A 50 4.34 19.53 29.19
N ALA A 51 5.01 20.31 28.33
CA ALA A 51 4.39 21.41 27.59
C ALA A 51 3.14 20.89 26.87
N ARG A 52 1.96 21.28 27.34
CA ARG A 52 0.74 21.19 26.54
C ARG A 52 1.03 21.94 25.23
N PRO A 53 0.76 21.36 24.04
CA PRO A 53 0.95 22.10 22.80
C PRO A 53 0.15 23.40 22.91
N SER A 54 0.86 24.53 22.83
CA SER A 54 0.27 25.86 22.83
C SER A 54 -0.82 25.87 21.77
N ARG A 55 -2.07 26.13 22.16
CA ARG A 55 -3.13 26.34 21.17
C ARG A 55 -2.66 27.50 20.28
N PRO A 56 -2.59 27.33 18.95
CA PRO A 56 -2.22 28.44 18.08
C PRO A 56 -3.17 29.61 18.37
N ALA A 57 -2.62 30.81 18.46
CA ALA A 57 -3.41 32.02 18.65
C ALA A 57 -4.46 32.09 17.53
N ARG A 58 -5.72 32.34 17.88
CA ARG A 58 -6.75 32.56 16.85
C ARG A 58 -6.40 33.87 16.13
N PRO A 59 -6.33 33.89 14.79
CA PRO A 59 -6.12 35.13 14.05
C PRO A 59 -7.24 36.12 14.42
N ARG A 60 -6.90 37.40 14.56
CA ARG A 60 -7.84 38.47 14.94
C ARG A 60 -7.81 39.58 13.90
N GLY A 61 -8.96 40.20 13.65
CA GLY A 61 -9.08 41.35 12.75
C GLY A 61 -8.57 41.02 11.35
N ASP A 62 -7.66 41.84 10.84
CA ASP A 62 -7.12 41.78 9.48
C ASP A 62 -6.44 40.44 9.14
N GLU A 63 -5.78 39.80 10.10
CA GLU A 63 -5.17 38.46 9.88
C GLU A 63 -6.22 37.38 9.62
N ALA A 64 -7.39 37.49 10.25
CA ALA A 64 -8.48 36.55 10.03
C ALA A 64 -9.12 36.76 8.65
N ILE A 65 -9.27 38.02 8.23
CA ILE A 65 -9.77 38.38 6.90
C ILE A 65 -8.81 37.85 5.82
N ALA A 66 -7.52 38.13 5.95
CA ALA A 66 -6.50 37.65 5.02
C ALA A 66 -6.47 36.11 4.92
N LEU A 67 -6.65 35.40 6.05
CA LEU A 67 -6.75 33.95 6.05
C LEU A 67 -8.00 33.44 5.30
N VAL A 68 -9.15 34.09 5.50
CA VAL A 68 -10.40 33.73 4.82
C VAL A 68 -10.25 33.94 3.32
N GLU A 69 -9.76 35.09 2.87
CA GLU A 69 -9.52 35.38 1.45
C GLU A 69 -8.56 34.37 0.82
N HIS A 70 -7.50 33.99 1.56
CA HIS A 70 -6.56 32.97 1.12
C HIS A 70 -7.23 31.59 0.98
N LEU A 71 -8.05 31.18 1.95
CA LEU A 71 -8.78 29.92 1.91
C LEU A 71 -9.84 29.90 0.81
N GLU A 72 -10.56 30.99 0.57
CA GLU A 72 -11.53 31.12 -0.53
C GLU A 72 -10.84 31.00 -1.88
N THR A 73 -9.68 31.65 -2.03
CA THR A 73 -8.85 31.54 -3.24
C THR A 73 -8.40 30.10 -3.47
N TYR A 74 -7.96 29.39 -2.42
CA TYR A 74 -7.60 27.97 -2.54
C TYR A 74 -8.81 27.09 -2.83
N ALA A 75 -9.92 27.29 -2.13
CA ALA A 75 -11.12 26.47 -2.25
C ALA A 75 -11.78 26.59 -3.63
N THR A 76 -11.58 27.69 -4.33
CA THR A 76 -12.17 27.95 -5.66
C THR A 76 -11.21 27.70 -6.82
N ASN A 77 -9.91 27.46 -6.58
CA ASN A 77 -8.93 27.28 -7.65
C ASN A 77 -8.44 25.83 -7.81
N GLY A 78 -8.43 25.38 -9.06
CA GLY A 78 -7.75 24.16 -9.50
C GLY A 78 -8.12 22.91 -8.71
N LEU A 79 -7.10 22.13 -8.35
CA LEU A 79 -7.22 20.80 -7.73
C LEU A 79 -7.63 20.86 -6.24
N ALA A 80 -7.51 22.01 -5.58
CA ALA A 80 -7.86 22.17 -4.18
C ALA A 80 -9.38 22.10 -3.94
N GLN A 81 -10.21 22.37 -4.97
CA GLN A 81 -11.67 22.20 -4.91
C GLN A 81 -12.09 20.80 -4.43
N LEU A 82 -11.30 19.75 -4.72
CA LEU A 82 -11.56 18.38 -4.24
C LEU A 82 -11.55 18.28 -2.70
N GLY A 83 -10.76 19.10 -2.02
CA GLY A 83 -10.71 19.18 -0.56
C GLY A 83 -11.76 20.10 0.06
N PHE A 84 -12.42 20.94 -0.75
CA PHE A 84 -13.37 21.96 -0.31
C PHE A 84 -14.75 21.84 -0.98
N ALA A 85 -15.07 20.67 -1.53
CA ALA A 85 -16.34 20.44 -2.20
C ALA A 85 -17.53 20.75 -1.26
N PRO A 86 -18.59 21.43 -1.76
CA PRO A 86 -19.72 21.80 -0.94
C PRO A 86 -20.41 20.57 -0.35
N LEU A 87 -20.81 20.68 0.93
CA LEU A 87 -21.54 19.66 1.67
C LEU A 87 -23.07 19.77 1.43
N ASP A 88 -23.47 20.20 0.23
CA ASP A 88 -24.87 20.38 -0.17
C ASP A 88 -25.54 19.10 -0.68
N GLY A 89 -24.85 17.96 -0.56
CA GLY A 89 -25.31 16.66 -1.03
C GLY A 89 -25.08 16.39 -2.52
N SER A 90 -24.44 17.31 -3.26
CA SER A 90 -23.98 17.07 -4.63
C SER A 90 -22.90 15.99 -4.70
N VAL A 91 -22.11 15.84 -3.63
CA VAL A 91 -21.09 14.79 -3.49
C VAL A 91 -21.75 13.48 -3.05
N ARG A 92 -21.73 12.48 -3.93
CA ARG A 92 -22.25 11.13 -3.63
C ARG A 92 -21.44 10.47 -2.52
N ALA A 93 -22.10 9.65 -1.70
CA ALA A 93 -21.42 8.92 -0.66
C ALA A 93 -20.54 7.81 -1.27
N ILE A 94 -19.39 7.57 -0.66
CA ILE A 94 -18.52 6.46 -1.02
C ILE A 94 -19.29 5.15 -0.84
N GLY A 95 -19.30 4.32 -1.87
CA GLY A 95 -20.02 3.05 -1.88
C GLY A 95 -21.41 3.10 -2.52
N ASP A 96 -21.89 4.29 -2.95
CA ASP A 96 -23.15 4.43 -3.69
C ASP A 96 -23.09 3.78 -5.09
N ARG A 97 -21.89 3.56 -5.61
CA ARG A 97 -21.62 2.91 -6.91
C ARG A 97 -20.62 1.77 -6.72
N GLN A 98 -20.74 0.75 -7.56
CA GLN A 98 -19.83 -0.40 -7.55
C GLN A 98 -18.40 -0.04 -7.94
N ILE A 99 -18.24 0.95 -8.83
CA ILE A 99 -16.94 1.46 -9.26
C ILE A 99 -16.87 2.94 -8.91
N THR A 100 -15.83 3.32 -8.18
CA THR A 100 -15.47 4.71 -7.91
C THR A 100 -14.07 4.92 -8.47
N CYS A 101 -13.94 5.86 -9.41
CA CYS A 101 -12.66 6.20 -10.02
C CYS A 101 -12.27 7.60 -9.55
N MET A 102 -11.03 7.74 -9.08
CA MET A 102 -10.41 9.03 -8.78
C MET A 102 -9.33 9.27 -9.81
N VAL A 103 -9.46 10.36 -10.56
CA VAL A 103 -8.51 10.73 -11.59
C VAL A 103 -7.52 11.72 -10.98
N THR A 104 -6.24 11.37 -10.98
CA THR A 104 -5.13 12.19 -10.46
C THR A 104 -4.19 12.65 -11.59
N GLU A 105 -4.70 12.69 -12.82
CA GLU A 105 -3.93 13.08 -14.00
C GLU A 105 -3.36 14.49 -13.80
N ASN A 106 -2.07 14.66 -14.13
CA ASN A 106 -1.34 15.93 -14.01
C ASN A 106 -1.31 16.53 -12.59
N LEU A 107 -1.44 15.72 -11.55
CA LEU A 107 -1.24 16.17 -10.17
C LEU A 107 0.25 16.52 -9.93
N PRO A 108 0.62 17.80 -9.77
CA PRO A 108 2.01 18.17 -9.53
C PRO A 108 2.44 17.68 -8.16
N VAL A 109 3.42 16.79 -8.10
CA VAL A 109 4.00 16.31 -6.85
C VAL A 109 5.50 16.58 -6.83
N PRO A 110 6.05 16.90 -5.65
CA PRO A 110 7.47 17.13 -5.52
C PRO A 110 8.24 15.85 -5.81
N ALA A 111 9.46 15.99 -6.33
CA ALA A 111 10.35 14.86 -6.50
C ALA A 111 10.63 14.15 -5.16
N ARG A 112 10.87 12.84 -5.21
CA ARG A 112 11.19 12.04 -4.02
C ARG A 112 12.40 12.64 -3.28
N GLY A 113 12.25 12.82 -1.98
CA GLY A 113 13.33 13.26 -1.09
C GLY A 113 13.49 14.79 -0.96
N VAL A 114 12.74 15.58 -1.73
CA VAL A 114 12.74 17.05 -1.60
C VAL A 114 12.14 17.47 -0.26
N SER A 115 12.75 18.44 0.42
CA SER A 115 12.20 18.98 1.67
C SER A 115 10.94 19.79 1.40
N ARG A 116 9.97 19.73 2.32
CA ARG A 116 8.71 20.50 2.22
C ARG A 116 8.92 22.01 2.08
N SER A 117 10.04 22.56 2.58
CA SER A 117 10.38 23.97 2.43
C SER A 117 10.62 24.38 0.98
N GLU A 118 11.11 23.43 0.17
CA GLU A 118 11.54 23.62 -1.21
C GLU A 118 10.44 23.34 -2.23
N TYR A 119 9.24 22.93 -1.78
CA TYR A 119 8.14 22.63 -2.68
C TYR A 119 7.65 23.89 -3.39
N GLU A 120 7.44 23.80 -4.69
CA GLU A 120 6.72 24.82 -5.42
C GLU A 120 5.27 24.92 -4.92
N PRO A 121 4.60 26.07 -5.01
CA PRO A 121 3.23 26.24 -4.51
C PRO A 121 2.25 25.18 -5.01
N LEU A 122 2.33 24.81 -6.30
CA LEU A 122 1.49 23.76 -6.90
C LEU A 122 1.84 22.36 -6.37
N GLU A 123 3.12 22.05 -6.15
CA GLU A 123 3.56 20.77 -5.57
C GLU A 123 3.07 20.62 -4.13
N ARG A 124 3.02 21.71 -3.35
CA ARG A 124 2.43 21.69 -2.00
C ARG A 124 0.95 21.32 -2.04
N GLN A 125 0.21 21.86 -3.00
CA GLN A 125 -1.20 21.53 -3.20
C GLN A 125 -1.36 20.06 -3.62
N GLY A 126 -0.55 19.58 -4.55
CA GLY A 126 -0.62 18.19 -4.99
C GLY A 126 -0.26 17.20 -3.89
N ALA A 127 0.79 17.45 -3.10
CA ALA A 127 1.11 16.64 -1.93
C ALA A 127 -0.03 16.62 -0.90
N ALA A 128 -0.71 17.75 -0.68
CA ALA A 128 -1.88 17.80 0.19
C ALA A 128 -3.04 16.96 -0.36
N LEU A 129 -3.30 16.99 -1.68
CA LEU A 129 -4.33 16.19 -2.30
C LEU A 129 -4.00 14.68 -2.26
N THR A 130 -2.76 14.29 -2.53
CA THR A 130 -2.29 12.90 -2.37
C THR A 130 -2.57 12.39 -0.95
N LYS A 131 -2.32 13.22 0.07
CA LYS A 131 -2.66 12.89 1.46
C LYS A 131 -4.18 12.76 1.69
N LEU A 132 -5.01 13.60 1.08
CA LEU A 132 -6.46 13.48 1.18
C LEU A 132 -6.95 12.19 0.52
N ILE A 133 -6.42 11.83 -0.64
CA ILE A 133 -6.70 10.56 -1.33
C ILE A 133 -6.27 9.38 -0.45
N ALA A 134 -5.09 9.47 0.19
CA ALA A 134 -4.62 8.49 1.17
C ALA A 134 -5.62 8.29 2.32
N LEU A 135 -6.06 9.37 2.96
CA LEU A 135 -7.03 9.32 4.05
C LEU A 135 -8.38 8.77 3.61
N LEU A 136 -8.82 9.15 2.42
CA LEU A 136 -10.06 8.67 1.82
C LEU A 136 -10.03 7.16 1.62
N GLY A 137 -8.94 6.63 1.03
CA GLY A 137 -8.73 5.20 0.86
C GLY A 137 -8.73 4.44 2.19
N MET A 138 -8.06 4.97 3.22
CA MET A 138 -8.10 4.39 4.58
C MET A 138 -9.53 4.34 5.16
N GLY A 139 -10.33 5.39 4.91
CA GLY A 139 -11.74 5.44 5.26
C GLY A 139 -12.56 4.36 4.53
N VAL A 140 -12.33 4.20 3.22
CA VAL A 140 -12.98 3.16 2.40
C VAL A 140 -12.64 1.75 2.89
N MET A 141 -11.37 1.49 3.23
CA MET A 141 -10.94 0.18 3.76
C MET A 141 -11.67 -0.19 5.05
N SER A 142 -11.86 0.79 5.93
CA SER A 142 -12.49 0.60 7.24
C SER A 142 -14.01 0.49 7.14
N ARG A 143 -14.61 1.15 6.15
CA ARG A 143 -16.04 1.12 5.86
C ARG A 143 -16.38 -0.15 5.09
N PHE A 144 -17.56 -0.71 5.33
CA PHE A 144 -18.02 -1.95 4.68
C PHE A 144 -17.08 -3.16 4.91
N PRO A 145 -16.80 -3.55 6.16
CA PRO A 145 -15.86 -4.64 6.47
C PRO A 145 -16.27 -5.99 5.86
N ASP A 146 -17.58 -6.20 5.64
CA ASP A 146 -18.16 -7.44 5.12
C ASP A 146 -18.40 -7.41 3.59
N ARG A 147 -17.78 -6.46 2.89
CA ARG A 147 -17.80 -6.39 1.42
C ARG A 147 -16.40 -6.48 0.85
N GLN A 148 -16.21 -7.32 -0.17
CA GLN A 148 -14.96 -7.35 -0.91
C GLN A 148 -14.74 -6.05 -1.68
N LYS A 149 -13.55 -5.47 -1.53
CA LYS A 149 -13.13 -4.20 -2.12
C LYS A 149 -11.85 -4.42 -2.90
N PHE A 150 -11.89 -4.20 -4.21
CA PHE A 150 -10.69 -4.09 -5.03
C PHE A 150 -10.23 -2.63 -5.02
N MET A 151 -9.03 -2.38 -4.53
CA MET A 151 -8.43 -1.05 -4.52
C MET A 151 -7.28 -1.05 -5.52
N CYS A 152 -7.57 -0.54 -6.71
CA CYS A 152 -6.62 -0.48 -7.81
C CYS A 152 -5.89 0.87 -7.79
N PHE A 153 -4.56 0.79 -7.72
CA PHE A 153 -3.66 1.93 -7.76
C PHE A 153 -2.89 1.87 -9.08
N ASP A 154 -3.38 2.65 -10.05
CA ASP A 154 -2.66 2.87 -11.31
C ASP A 154 -1.58 3.94 -11.07
N GLU A 155 -0.38 3.72 -11.60
CA GLU A 155 0.81 4.52 -11.29
C GLU A 155 1.01 4.71 -9.78
N ALA A 156 1.09 3.59 -9.04
CA ALA A 156 1.17 3.59 -7.58
C ALA A 156 2.34 4.42 -7.03
N ARG A 157 3.37 4.72 -7.84
CA ARG A 157 4.48 5.61 -7.53
C ARG A 157 4.03 6.92 -6.87
N LEU A 158 2.95 7.53 -7.37
CA LEU A 158 2.39 8.77 -6.79
C LEU A 158 2.09 8.63 -5.29
N LEU A 159 1.55 7.49 -4.88
CA LEU A 159 1.23 7.20 -3.48
C LEU A 159 2.42 6.64 -2.72
N LEU A 160 3.29 5.86 -3.37
CA LEU A 160 4.47 5.26 -2.74
C LEU A 160 5.53 6.29 -2.34
N ASP A 161 5.60 7.41 -3.06
CA ASP A 161 6.48 8.54 -2.76
C ASP A 161 5.96 9.46 -1.65
N ASP A 162 4.65 9.44 -1.36
CA ASP A 162 4.06 10.17 -0.24
C ASP A 162 4.00 9.31 1.04
N PRO A 163 4.42 9.82 2.22
CA PRO A 163 4.36 9.06 3.46
C PRO A 163 2.95 8.62 3.88
N ALA A 164 1.90 9.38 3.57
CA ALA A 164 0.52 8.97 3.86
C ALA A 164 0.02 7.94 2.84
N GLY A 165 0.34 8.11 1.57
CA GLY A 165 0.07 7.12 0.51
C GLY A 165 0.72 5.77 0.79
N ARG A 166 2.01 5.74 1.16
CA ARG A 166 2.71 4.50 1.53
C ARG A 166 2.06 3.80 2.73
N ARG A 167 1.70 4.56 3.78
CA ARG A 167 0.94 4.02 4.91
C ARG A 167 -0.43 3.47 4.51
N MET A 168 -1.09 4.10 3.54
CA MET A 168 -2.38 3.63 3.03
C MET A 168 -2.22 2.29 2.32
N ILE A 169 -1.24 2.16 1.42
CA ILE A 169 -0.94 0.92 0.71
C ILE A 169 -0.53 -0.19 1.71
N ASP A 170 0.37 0.10 2.65
CA ASP A 170 0.79 -0.86 3.69
C ASP A 170 -0.40 -1.36 4.52
N SER A 171 -1.33 -0.45 4.85
CA SER A 171 -2.55 -0.80 5.57
C SER A 171 -3.48 -1.66 4.72
N ALA A 172 -3.63 -1.36 3.43
CA ALA A 172 -4.44 -2.14 2.49
C ALA A 172 -3.99 -3.61 2.45
N GLN A 173 -2.67 -3.82 2.39
CA GLN A 173 -2.08 -5.16 2.36
C GLN A 173 -2.30 -5.92 3.67
N ARG A 174 -2.12 -5.27 4.82
CA ARG A 174 -2.28 -5.89 6.14
C ARG A 174 -3.74 -6.15 6.52
N LEU A 175 -4.64 -5.27 6.10
CA LEU A 175 -6.08 -5.36 6.39
C LEU A 175 -6.82 -6.21 5.38
N GLY A 176 -6.14 -6.79 4.37
CA GLY A 176 -6.81 -7.52 3.29
C GLY A 176 -7.74 -8.63 3.78
N ARG A 177 -7.29 -9.45 4.73
CA ARG A 177 -8.11 -10.54 5.29
C ARG A 177 -9.23 -10.07 6.22
N SER A 178 -8.95 -9.08 7.07
CA SER A 178 -9.90 -8.65 8.11
C SER A 178 -10.93 -7.64 7.61
N LYS A 179 -10.67 -7.00 6.48
CA LYS A 179 -11.54 -5.99 5.86
C LYS A 179 -11.91 -6.32 4.42
N GLN A 180 -11.61 -7.53 3.94
CA GLN A 180 -11.86 -7.97 2.57
C GLN A 180 -11.34 -6.97 1.52
N VAL A 181 -10.12 -6.45 1.73
CA VAL A 181 -9.45 -5.53 0.81
C VAL A 181 -8.49 -6.31 -0.07
N VAL A 182 -8.58 -6.12 -1.38
CA VAL A 182 -7.64 -6.67 -2.37
C VAL A 182 -6.94 -5.48 -3.02
N PRO A 183 -5.72 -5.11 -2.57
CA PRO A 183 -4.95 -4.09 -3.23
C PRO A 183 -4.41 -4.64 -4.57
N VAL A 184 -4.58 -3.87 -5.63
CA VAL A 184 -4.00 -4.12 -6.95
C VAL A 184 -3.09 -2.94 -7.26
N ILE A 185 -1.80 -3.20 -7.41
CA ILE A 185 -0.78 -2.17 -7.59
C ILE A 185 -0.21 -2.34 -8.99
N ALA A 186 -0.38 -1.31 -9.81
CA ALA A 186 0.23 -1.22 -11.13
C ALA A 186 1.29 -0.11 -11.11
N THR A 187 2.47 -0.40 -11.62
CA THR A 187 3.61 0.51 -11.69
C THR A 187 4.45 0.20 -12.92
N GLN A 188 5.19 1.19 -13.41
CA GLN A 188 6.03 1.02 -14.59
C GLN A 188 7.33 0.27 -14.30
N TYR A 189 7.90 0.46 -13.10
CA TYR A 189 9.18 -0.13 -12.73
C TYR A 189 9.05 -0.98 -11.46
N ALA A 190 9.69 -2.15 -11.45
CA ALA A 190 9.73 -3.01 -10.27
C ALA A 190 10.37 -2.31 -9.05
N ALA A 191 11.29 -1.37 -9.29
CA ALA A 191 11.94 -0.56 -8.27
C ALA A 191 10.95 0.24 -7.39
N ASP A 192 9.78 0.63 -7.91
CA ASP A 192 8.88 1.55 -7.22
C ASP A 192 8.29 0.92 -5.94
N VAL A 193 8.04 -0.40 -5.95
CA VAL A 193 7.37 -1.12 -4.84
C VAL A 193 8.33 -1.61 -3.74
N GLY A 194 9.63 -1.65 -4.04
CA GLY A 194 10.68 -2.17 -3.16
C GLY A 194 10.54 -3.66 -2.85
N LEU A 195 11.66 -4.30 -2.52
CA LEU A 195 11.77 -5.75 -2.28
C LEU A 195 12.25 -6.10 -0.87
N GLU A 196 12.69 -5.09 -0.12
CA GLU A 196 13.18 -5.23 1.24
C GLU A 196 12.09 -5.69 2.21
N ARG A 197 12.47 -6.35 3.32
CA ARG A 197 11.49 -6.75 4.34
C ARG A 197 10.73 -5.53 4.88
N GLY A 198 9.41 -5.58 4.77
CA GLY A 198 8.54 -4.47 5.15
C GLY A 198 8.25 -3.49 4.01
N SER A 199 8.80 -3.72 2.81
CA SER A 199 8.36 -3.06 1.58
C SER A 199 6.96 -3.53 1.18
N VAL A 200 6.40 -2.80 0.22
CA VAL A 200 5.11 -3.13 -0.38
C VAL A 200 5.22 -4.42 -1.19
N GLY A 201 6.31 -4.62 -1.94
CA GLY A 201 6.51 -5.82 -2.77
C GLY A 201 6.61 -7.13 -1.99
N ALA A 202 7.17 -7.11 -0.77
CA ALA A 202 7.37 -8.31 0.06
C ALA A 202 6.07 -9.01 0.50
N LEU A 203 4.91 -8.36 0.33
CA LEU A 203 3.60 -8.84 0.76
C LEU A 203 2.70 -9.27 -0.41
N PHE A 204 3.20 -9.24 -1.65
CA PHE A 204 2.43 -9.57 -2.83
C PHE A 204 2.10 -11.06 -2.93
N GLY A 205 0.79 -11.33 -2.84
CA GLY A 205 0.22 -12.66 -3.06
C GLY A 205 0.31 -13.11 -4.51
N ALA A 206 0.31 -12.21 -5.50
CA ALA A 206 0.51 -12.56 -6.90
C ALA A 206 1.28 -11.42 -7.59
N VAL A 207 2.07 -11.76 -8.59
CA VAL A 207 2.88 -10.81 -9.38
C VAL A 207 2.67 -11.09 -10.85
N TRP A 208 2.44 -10.04 -11.63
CA TRP A 208 2.35 -10.08 -13.08
C TRP A 208 3.44 -9.15 -13.61
N ALA A 209 4.52 -9.74 -14.14
CA ALA A 209 5.65 -9.01 -14.68
C ALA A 209 5.60 -9.06 -16.20
N PHE A 210 5.23 -7.93 -16.82
CA PHE A 210 5.30 -7.74 -18.27
C PHE A 210 6.75 -7.48 -18.71
N ARG A 211 6.97 -7.35 -20.03
CA ARG A 211 8.29 -7.10 -20.61
C ARG A 211 9.08 -6.07 -19.80
N ALA A 212 10.27 -6.45 -19.36
CA ALA A 212 11.21 -5.53 -18.71
C ALA A 212 11.79 -4.54 -19.73
N VAL A 213 11.98 -3.29 -19.29
CA VAL A 213 12.59 -2.24 -20.12
C VAL A 213 14.09 -2.47 -20.36
N ASP A 214 14.78 -3.05 -19.38
CA ASP A 214 16.20 -3.37 -19.43
C ASP A 214 16.52 -4.54 -18.46
N GLU A 215 17.78 -4.95 -18.42
CA GLU A 215 18.24 -6.04 -17.57
C GLU A 215 18.16 -5.70 -16.06
N ALA A 216 18.23 -4.41 -15.69
CA ALA A 216 18.15 -4.00 -14.29
C ALA A 216 16.71 -4.16 -13.78
N ASP A 217 15.72 -3.73 -14.56
CA ASP A 217 14.30 -3.96 -14.27
C ASP A 217 13.98 -5.46 -14.32
N ALA A 218 14.51 -6.20 -15.29
CA ALA A 218 14.33 -7.66 -15.37
C ALA A 218 14.78 -8.38 -14.09
N ARG A 219 15.93 -7.99 -13.54
CA ARG A 219 16.45 -8.55 -12.27
C ARG A 219 15.52 -8.29 -11.10
N GLN A 220 14.99 -7.08 -10.99
CA GLN A 220 14.01 -6.74 -9.94
C GLN A 220 12.67 -7.47 -10.14
N GLN A 221 12.23 -7.64 -11.38
CA GLN A 221 11.06 -8.45 -11.70
C GLN A 221 11.28 -9.92 -11.31
N CYS A 222 12.43 -10.52 -11.61
CA CYS A 222 12.81 -11.87 -11.18
C CYS A 222 12.73 -12.00 -9.65
N GLU A 223 13.26 -11.03 -8.90
CA GLU A 223 13.17 -11.01 -7.44
C GLU A 223 11.71 -10.95 -6.94
N LEU A 224 10.84 -10.12 -7.54
CA LEU A 224 9.40 -10.07 -7.21
C LEU A 224 8.68 -11.39 -7.52
N LEU A 225 9.07 -12.03 -8.63
CA LEU A 225 8.57 -13.32 -9.07
C LEU A 225 9.15 -14.49 -8.26
N GLY A 226 10.20 -14.29 -7.47
CA GLY A 226 10.88 -15.36 -6.75
C GLY A 226 11.65 -16.31 -7.69
N ILE A 227 12.18 -15.78 -8.79
CA ILE A 227 13.03 -16.48 -9.77
C ILE A 227 14.47 -16.01 -9.56
N ASP A 228 15.43 -16.92 -9.62
CA ASP A 228 16.85 -16.56 -9.60
C ASP A 228 17.23 -15.80 -10.89
N PRO A 229 17.88 -14.62 -10.80
CA PRO A 229 18.17 -13.77 -11.95
C PRO A 229 19.38 -14.29 -12.75
N GLU A 230 19.19 -15.42 -13.42
CA GLU A 230 20.16 -16.05 -14.33
C GLU A 230 20.01 -15.51 -15.75
N PRO A 231 21.06 -15.56 -16.61
CA PRO A 231 21.05 -15.01 -17.96
C PRO A 231 19.81 -15.38 -18.79
N ASP A 232 19.38 -16.64 -18.75
CA ASP A 232 18.22 -17.13 -19.51
C ASP A 232 16.90 -16.52 -19.01
N THR A 233 16.75 -16.34 -17.70
CA THR A 233 15.55 -15.75 -17.09
C THR A 233 15.46 -14.24 -17.37
N LEU A 234 16.61 -13.55 -17.32
CA LEU A 234 16.70 -12.14 -17.66
C LEU A 234 16.39 -11.91 -19.14
N GLN A 235 16.97 -12.74 -20.02
CA GLN A 235 16.67 -12.71 -21.46
C GLN A 235 15.20 -12.99 -21.74
N THR A 236 14.59 -13.95 -21.04
CA THR A 236 13.15 -14.23 -21.16
C THR A 236 12.32 -13.00 -20.81
N GLN A 237 12.62 -12.33 -19.69
CA GLN A 237 11.83 -11.20 -19.22
C GLN A 237 11.96 -9.96 -20.13
N VAL A 238 13.16 -9.69 -20.67
CA VAL A 238 13.40 -8.63 -21.66
C VAL A 238 12.78 -8.99 -23.02
N GLY A 239 12.71 -10.29 -23.35
CA GLY A 239 12.23 -10.81 -24.63
C GLY A 239 10.72 -11.05 -24.74
N LEU A 240 9.94 -10.88 -23.67
CA LEU A 240 8.49 -11.11 -23.68
C LEU A 240 7.76 -10.29 -24.75
N ASP A 241 6.79 -10.82 -25.48
CA ASP A 241 6.00 -10.04 -26.45
C ASP A 241 4.97 -9.11 -25.79
N ASP A 242 4.37 -8.21 -26.58
CA ASP A 242 3.35 -7.29 -26.09
C ASP A 242 2.16 -8.06 -25.51
N GLY A 243 1.85 -7.80 -24.24
CA GLY A 243 0.81 -8.50 -23.51
C GLY A 243 1.23 -9.87 -22.95
N GLN A 244 2.45 -10.35 -23.17
CA GLN A 244 2.99 -11.46 -22.40
C GLN A 244 3.45 -10.99 -21.02
N ALA A 245 3.19 -11.82 -20.01
CA ALA A 245 3.66 -11.60 -18.65
C ALA A 245 4.13 -12.91 -18.03
N THR A 246 5.23 -12.86 -17.30
CA THR A 246 5.57 -13.92 -16.34
C THR A 246 4.74 -13.68 -15.08
N VAL A 247 4.02 -14.70 -14.64
CA VAL A 247 3.05 -14.59 -13.54
C VAL A 247 3.44 -15.54 -12.43
N ARG A 248 3.65 -14.99 -11.22
CA ARG A 248 3.68 -15.76 -9.97
C ARG A 248 2.31 -15.71 -9.31
N ASP A 249 1.70 -16.86 -9.07
CA ASP A 249 0.42 -16.96 -8.37
C ASP A 249 0.57 -16.99 -6.83
N HIS A 250 -0.56 -17.09 -6.13
CA HIS A 250 -0.63 -17.16 -4.66
C HIS A 250 -0.09 -18.46 -4.04
N ARG A 251 0.22 -19.45 -4.86
CA ARG A 251 0.85 -20.72 -4.47
C ARG A 251 2.34 -20.72 -4.83
N GLY A 252 2.85 -19.66 -5.45
CA GLY A 252 4.22 -19.58 -5.94
C GLY A 252 4.46 -20.30 -7.25
N GLN A 253 3.41 -20.68 -7.99
CA GLN A 253 3.54 -21.24 -9.33
C GLN A 253 3.87 -20.11 -10.31
N ILE A 254 4.79 -20.39 -11.23
CA ILE A 254 5.34 -19.40 -12.16
C ILE A 254 5.13 -19.90 -13.58
N GLU A 255 4.45 -19.11 -14.39
CA GLU A 255 4.20 -19.42 -15.81
C GLU A 255 4.15 -18.14 -16.66
N THR A 256 4.43 -18.27 -17.95
CA THR A 256 4.24 -17.18 -18.92
C THR A 256 2.82 -17.21 -19.47
N ILE A 257 2.11 -16.09 -19.38
CA ILE A 257 0.72 -15.94 -19.81
C ILE A 257 0.62 -14.85 -20.88
N GLN A 258 -0.14 -15.13 -21.95
CA GLN A 258 -0.54 -14.11 -22.92
C GLN A 258 -1.85 -13.44 -22.48
N VAL A 259 -1.82 -12.14 -22.30
CA VAL A 259 -2.98 -11.28 -22.11
C VAL A 259 -3.34 -10.65 -23.45
N THR A 260 -4.57 -10.89 -23.91
CA THR A 260 -5.08 -10.27 -25.13
C THR A 260 -6.26 -9.38 -24.79
N LEU A 261 -6.16 -8.09 -25.13
CA LEU A 261 -7.29 -7.17 -25.03
C LEU A 261 -8.14 -7.28 -26.31
N PRO A 262 -9.43 -7.64 -26.22
CA PRO A 262 -10.30 -7.71 -27.40
C PRO A 262 -10.37 -6.37 -28.12
N ALA A 263 -10.38 -6.40 -29.46
CA ALA A 263 -10.41 -5.17 -30.28
C ALA A 263 -11.61 -4.25 -29.95
N SER A 264 -12.74 -4.84 -29.54
CA SER A 264 -13.94 -4.12 -29.09
C SER A 264 -13.70 -3.26 -27.84
N PHE A 265 -12.78 -3.66 -26.97
CA PHE A 265 -12.40 -2.94 -25.76
C PHE A 265 -11.26 -1.95 -25.99
N ARG A 266 -10.32 -2.26 -26.90
CA ARG A 266 -9.13 -1.43 -27.16
C ARG A 266 -9.46 0.05 -27.43
N ARG A 267 -10.53 0.33 -28.19
CA ARG A 267 -10.97 1.72 -28.43
C ARG A 267 -11.43 2.47 -27.17
N ARG A 268 -12.01 1.75 -26.21
CA ARG A 268 -12.58 2.35 -24.99
C ARG A 268 -11.51 2.68 -23.94
N VAL A 269 -10.37 1.97 -23.98
CA VAL A 269 -9.29 2.09 -22.99
C VAL A 269 -7.99 2.63 -23.59
N GLU A 270 -8.01 3.11 -24.84
CA GLU A 270 -6.85 3.75 -25.46
C GLU A 270 -6.53 5.06 -24.73
N THR A 271 -5.37 5.09 -24.08
CA THR A 271 -4.85 6.26 -23.34
C THR A 271 -3.87 7.08 -24.17
N ASN A 272 -3.34 6.55 -25.28
CA ASN A 272 -2.39 7.28 -26.11
C ASN A 272 -3.08 8.43 -26.88
N PRO A 273 -2.69 9.70 -26.66
CA PRO A 273 -3.37 10.86 -27.22
C PRO A 273 -3.32 10.89 -28.76
N LEU A 274 -2.22 10.44 -29.37
CA LEU A 274 -2.06 10.38 -30.82
C LEU A 274 -3.00 9.32 -31.43
N LYS A 275 -3.06 8.13 -30.82
CA LYS A 275 -3.95 7.06 -31.27
C LYS A 275 -5.42 7.44 -31.11
N ARG A 276 -5.79 8.14 -30.03
CA ARG A 276 -7.15 8.68 -29.85
C ARG A 276 -7.49 9.74 -30.88
N ALA A 277 -6.57 10.65 -31.21
CA ALA A 277 -6.77 11.67 -32.22
C ALA A 277 -7.00 11.04 -33.61
N ALA A 278 -6.17 10.07 -33.99
CA ALA A 278 -6.33 9.31 -35.24
C ALA A 278 -7.67 8.56 -35.29
N GLN A 279 -8.10 7.93 -34.19
CA GLN A 279 -9.39 7.26 -34.09
C GLN A 279 -10.58 8.23 -34.29
N ARG A 280 -10.51 9.44 -33.72
CA ARG A 280 -11.56 10.46 -33.92
C ARG A 280 -11.64 10.92 -35.37
N GLN A 281 -10.50 11.08 -36.04
CA GLN A 281 -10.44 11.45 -37.46
C GLN A 281 -10.99 10.34 -38.37
N ALA A 282 -10.70 9.08 -38.07
CA ALA A 282 -11.25 7.95 -38.82
C ALA A 282 -12.78 7.87 -38.72
N VAL A 283 -13.34 8.03 -37.51
CA VAL A 283 -14.80 8.04 -37.29
C VAL A 283 -15.48 9.24 -37.98
N ALA A 284 -14.82 10.40 -38.05
CA ALA A 284 -15.35 11.57 -38.73
C ALA A 284 -15.34 11.43 -40.27
N THR A 285 -14.44 10.59 -40.80
CA THR A 285 -14.34 10.32 -42.25
C THR A 285 -15.36 9.27 -42.69
N ASP A 286 -15.65 8.26 -41.87
CA ASP A 286 -16.68 7.24 -42.13
C ASP A 286 -18.13 7.75 -41.98
N ALA A 287 -18.32 8.93 -41.36
CA ALA A 287 -19.63 9.55 -41.17
C ALA A 287 -20.02 10.55 -42.30
N ARG A 288 -19.23 10.61 -43.38
CA ARG A 288 -19.47 11.41 -44.59
C ARG A 288 -19.74 10.51 -45.78
#